data_AF-A0A949T8G1-F1
#
_entry.id   AF-A0A949T8G1-F1
#
_cell.length_a   1.000
_cell.length_b   1.000
_cell.length_c   1.000
_cell.angle_alpha   90.00
_cell.angle_beta   90.00
_cell.angle_gamma   90.00
#
_symmetry.space_group_name_H-M   'P 1'
#
loop_
_entity.id
_entity.type
_entity.pdbx_description
1 polymer ?
#
loop_
_entity_poly.entity_id
_entity_poly.type
_entity_poly.pdbx_seq_one_letter_code
_entity_poly.pdbx_strand_id
1 'polypeptide(L)'
;MADKFTNTVRNRLYKKGYQGFTKQEFIDCAIALGLEDMDNPSKDDLSKAVDYLIDKQSSQLSLFEEEENTVNVTLPEREETALTKTEKQELVQQQSESMGITLNEQDVIAIASNSDEQIADRVAFLEEAKGLITQYLANQVNNYRERSAQVLGEINDVVSDAQNQISQIDKGINQGLSQILGGMAATASERKSIKKASLTRLRAALNPGN
;
A
#
# COMPACT_ATOMS: atom_id res chain seq x y z
N MET A 1 -7.22 -17.52 -10.09
CA MET A 1 -8.22 -17.54 -9.01
C MET A 1 -7.65 -18.31 -7.82
N ALA A 2 -8.17 -18.07 -6.62
CA ALA A 2 -7.82 -18.85 -5.42
C ALA A 2 -8.99 -19.80 -5.15
N ASP A 3 -8.71 -21.10 -5.25
CA ASP A 3 -9.73 -22.14 -5.32
C ASP A 3 -10.33 -22.41 -3.92
N LYS A 4 -11.52 -23.02 -3.88
CA LYS A 4 -12.30 -23.15 -2.63
C LYS A 4 -11.54 -23.89 -1.53
N PHE A 5 -10.75 -24.90 -1.90
CA PHE A 5 -9.83 -25.60 -1.02
C PHE A 5 -8.84 -24.64 -0.35
N THR A 6 -8.09 -23.87 -1.13
CA THR A 6 -7.03 -22.98 -0.65
C THR A 6 -7.58 -21.95 0.36
N ASN A 7 -8.72 -21.32 0.06
CA ASN A 7 -9.32 -20.35 0.96
C ASN A 7 -9.85 -20.98 2.27
N THR A 8 -10.41 -22.19 2.17
CA THR A 8 -10.99 -22.86 3.34
C THR A 8 -9.92 -23.41 4.27
N VAL A 9 -8.86 -24.03 3.73
CA VAL A 9 -7.72 -24.52 4.50
C VAL A 9 -6.97 -23.35 5.15
N ARG A 10 -6.71 -22.26 4.41
CA ARG A 10 -6.10 -21.04 4.96
C ARG A 10 -6.88 -20.47 6.14
N ASN A 11 -8.20 -20.32 6.01
CA ASN A 11 -9.04 -19.81 7.09
C ASN A 11 -9.02 -20.71 8.33
N ARG A 12 -8.90 -22.03 8.16
CA ARG A 12 -8.80 -22.98 9.28
C ARG A 12 -7.43 -22.91 9.96
N LEU A 13 -6.35 -22.78 9.20
CA LEU A 13 -4.99 -22.59 9.71
C LEU A 13 -4.87 -21.29 10.49
N TYR A 14 -5.43 -20.19 9.98
CA TYR A 14 -5.41 -18.90 10.65
C TYR A 14 -6.14 -18.93 11.99
N LYS A 15 -7.26 -19.65 12.08
CA LYS A 15 -7.97 -19.88 13.36
C LYS A 15 -7.18 -20.72 14.35
N LYS A 16 -6.29 -21.58 13.86
CA LYS A 16 -5.37 -22.38 14.68
C LYS A 16 -4.04 -21.66 14.98
N GLY A 17 -3.86 -20.42 14.52
CA GLY A 17 -2.65 -19.61 14.74
C GLY A 17 -1.52 -19.83 13.72
N TYR A 18 -1.72 -20.67 12.70
CA TYR A 18 -0.72 -20.94 11.67
C TYR A 18 -0.94 -20.02 10.46
N GLN A 19 0.06 -19.20 10.13
CA GLN A 19 0.05 -18.22 9.04
C GLN A 19 1.31 -18.34 8.17
N GLY A 20 1.36 -17.66 7.03
CA GLY A 20 2.55 -17.59 6.17
C GLY A 20 2.60 -18.57 5.00
N PHE A 21 1.66 -19.53 4.89
CA PHE A 21 1.65 -20.48 3.78
C PHE A 21 1.42 -19.81 2.41
N THR A 22 2.32 -20.12 1.49
CA THR A 22 2.29 -19.74 0.07
C THR A 22 1.25 -20.52 -0.70
N LYS A 23 0.86 -20.00 -1.87
CA LYS A 23 -0.05 -20.71 -2.78
C LYS A 23 0.51 -22.08 -3.21
N GLN A 24 1.82 -22.18 -3.38
CA GLN A 24 2.48 -23.41 -3.80
C GLN A 24 2.35 -24.51 -2.74
N GLU A 25 2.47 -24.17 -1.46
CA GLU A 25 2.35 -25.17 -0.37
C GLU A 25 0.94 -25.77 -0.28
N PHE A 26 -0.10 -24.99 -0.60
CA PHE A 26 -1.46 -25.53 -0.71
C PHE A 26 -1.61 -26.49 -1.89
N ILE A 27 -0.94 -26.21 -3.02
CA ILE A 27 -0.94 -27.08 -4.20
C ILE A 27 -0.18 -28.37 -3.88
N ASP A 28 1.01 -28.27 -3.28
CA ASP A 28 1.82 -29.43 -2.90
C ASP A 28 1.08 -30.32 -1.88
N CYS A 29 0.36 -29.71 -0.94
CA CYS A 29 -0.52 -30.42 -0.01
C CYS A 29 -1.66 -31.15 -0.73
N ALA A 30 -2.31 -30.49 -1.70
CA ALA A 30 -3.37 -31.12 -2.49
C ALA A 30 -2.85 -32.31 -3.31
N ILE A 31 -1.66 -32.19 -3.89
CA ILE A 31 -0.98 -33.27 -4.62
C ILE A 31 -0.62 -34.43 -3.66
N ALA A 32 -0.06 -34.13 -2.49
CA ALA A 32 0.33 -35.14 -1.50
C ALA A 32 -0.87 -35.92 -0.95
N LEU A 33 -2.05 -35.30 -0.88
CA LEU A 33 -3.29 -35.93 -0.45
C LEU A 33 -4.09 -36.57 -1.59
N GLY A 34 -3.61 -36.49 -2.84
CA GLY A 34 -4.29 -37.05 -4.01
C GLY A 34 -5.63 -36.37 -4.32
N LEU A 35 -5.74 -35.07 -4.04
CA LEU A 35 -6.97 -34.31 -4.29
C LEU A 35 -7.08 -33.91 -5.76
N GLU A 36 -7.98 -34.59 -6.48
CA GLU A 36 -8.24 -34.33 -7.91
C GLU A 36 -9.14 -33.09 -8.14
N ASP A 37 -10.01 -32.73 -7.17
CA ASP A 37 -10.93 -31.59 -7.26
C ASP A 37 -10.72 -30.59 -6.11
N MET A 38 -10.03 -29.48 -6.41
CA MET A 38 -9.76 -28.39 -5.45
C MET A 38 -10.93 -27.40 -5.30
N ASP A 39 -11.95 -27.47 -6.16
CA ASP A 39 -13.13 -26.59 -6.11
C ASP A 39 -14.29 -27.19 -5.31
N ASN A 40 -14.28 -28.51 -5.10
CA ASN A 40 -15.23 -29.20 -4.23
C ASN A 40 -14.59 -30.21 -3.25
N PRO A 41 -13.68 -29.76 -2.37
CA PRO A 41 -13.03 -30.65 -1.41
C PRO A 41 -14.00 -31.14 -0.33
N SER A 42 -13.87 -32.40 0.09
CA SER A 42 -14.68 -32.93 1.19
C SER A 42 -14.23 -32.36 2.54
N LYS A 43 -15.07 -32.50 3.57
CA LYS A 43 -14.73 -32.05 4.93
C LYS A 43 -13.53 -32.81 5.51
N ASP A 44 -13.36 -34.07 5.10
CA ASP A 44 -12.25 -34.93 5.51
C ASP A 44 -10.94 -34.46 4.87
N ASP A 45 -10.98 -34.17 3.56
CA ASP A 45 -9.85 -33.62 2.80
C ASP A 45 -9.35 -32.29 3.37
N LEU A 46 -10.27 -31.39 3.72
CA LEU A 46 -9.95 -30.12 4.35
C LEU A 46 -9.35 -30.28 5.75
N SER A 47 -9.63 -31.37 6.45
CA SER A 47 -9.08 -31.62 7.79
C SER A 47 -7.68 -32.24 7.66
N LYS A 48 -7.55 -33.26 6.80
CA LYS A 48 -6.26 -33.85 6.42
C LYS A 48 -5.27 -32.82 5.86
N ALA A 49 -5.73 -31.87 5.04
CA ALA A 49 -4.90 -30.80 4.51
C ALA A 49 -4.39 -29.83 5.59
N VAL A 50 -5.26 -29.47 6.53
CA VAL A 50 -4.86 -28.62 7.67
C VAL A 50 -3.85 -29.36 8.54
N ASP A 51 -4.10 -30.63 8.85
CA ASP A 51 -3.22 -31.41 9.71
C ASP A 51 -1.88 -31.72 9.01
N TYR A 52 -1.89 -32.00 7.71
CA TYR A 52 -0.67 -32.16 6.88
C TYR A 52 0.18 -30.88 6.83
N LEU A 53 -0.44 -29.71 6.67
CA LEU A 53 0.30 -28.44 6.63
C LEU A 53 0.84 -28.05 8.02
N ILE A 54 0.10 -28.35 9.08
CA ILE A 54 0.59 -28.18 10.45
C ILE A 54 1.76 -29.14 10.72
N ASP A 55 1.63 -30.40 10.33
CA ASP A 55 2.66 -31.41 10.53
C ASP A 55 3.91 -31.11 9.69
N LYS A 56 3.75 -30.62 8.46
CA LYS A 56 4.86 -30.18 7.60
C LYS A 56 5.57 -28.96 8.21
N GLN A 57 4.82 -27.97 8.71
CA GLN A 57 5.41 -26.80 9.38
C GLN A 57 6.06 -27.18 10.71
N SER A 58 5.46 -28.11 11.45
CA SER A 58 5.99 -28.62 12.72
C SER A 58 7.20 -29.53 12.51
N SER A 59 7.26 -30.29 11.41
CA SER A 59 8.40 -31.11 11.01
C SER A 59 9.56 -30.26 10.48
N GLN A 60 9.26 -29.14 9.80
CA GLN A 60 10.27 -28.12 9.48
C GLN A 60 10.81 -27.42 10.73
N LEU A 61 10.00 -27.28 11.79
CA LEU A 61 10.47 -26.83 13.10
C LEU A 61 11.22 -27.94 13.88
N SER A 62 10.82 -29.20 13.74
CA SER A 62 11.39 -30.36 14.48
C SER A 62 12.66 -30.92 13.85
N LEU A 63 13.05 -30.48 12.65
CA LEU A 63 14.38 -30.74 12.07
C LEU A 63 15.51 -29.99 12.79
N PHE A 64 15.20 -29.22 13.84
CA PHE A 64 16.16 -28.55 14.72
C PHE A 64 16.29 -29.16 16.13
N GLU A 65 15.59 -30.26 16.42
CA GLU A 65 15.79 -31.00 17.68
C GLU A 65 16.19 -32.46 17.38
N GLU A 66 17.49 -32.71 17.60
CA GLU A 66 18.17 -34.01 17.74
C GLU A 66 18.34 -34.90 16.50
N GLU A 67 19.40 -34.61 15.74
CA GLU A 67 20.43 -35.64 15.53
C GLU A 67 21.75 -35.15 16.13
N GLU A 68 22.12 -35.69 17.31
CA GLU A 68 23.51 -35.87 17.69
C GLU A 68 24.18 -36.80 16.67
N ASN A 69 24.44 -36.29 15.48
CA ASN A 69 25.44 -36.88 14.62
C ASN A 69 26.76 -36.24 15.03
N THR A 70 27.57 -37.01 15.76
CA THR A 70 28.97 -36.71 16.02
C THR A 70 29.72 -36.69 14.68
N VAL A 71 29.54 -35.62 13.91
CA VAL A 71 30.49 -35.25 12.87
C VAL A 71 31.68 -34.72 13.66
N ASN A 72 32.70 -35.54 13.75
CA ASN A 72 34.04 -35.12 14.11
C ASN A 72 34.50 -34.13 13.02
N VAL A 73 34.02 -32.89 13.10
CA VAL A 73 34.59 -31.75 12.39
C VAL A 73 35.88 -31.49 13.15
N THR A 74 36.98 -32.02 12.62
CA THR A 74 38.30 -31.54 12.97
C THR A 74 38.28 -30.02 12.79
N LEU A 75 38.24 -29.29 13.90
CA LEU A 75 38.42 -27.85 13.92
C LEU A 75 39.76 -27.54 13.25
N PRO A 76 39.81 -26.73 12.20
CA PRO A 76 40.87 -25.73 12.19
C PRO A 76 40.51 -24.73 13.29
N GLU A 77 41.34 -24.62 14.32
CA GLU A 77 41.43 -23.36 15.08
C GLU A 77 41.54 -22.23 14.06
N ARG A 78 40.44 -21.52 13.84
CA ARG A 78 40.42 -20.34 13.01
C ARG A 78 40.39 -19.16 13.97
N GLU A 79 41.45 -18.38 13.91
CA GLU A 79 41.60 -17.10 14.57
C GLU A 79 40.29 -16.30 14.50
N GLU A 80 39.91 -15.66 15.60
CA GLU A 80 38.78 -14.73 15.74
C GLU A 80 38.84 -13.68 14.61
N THR A 81 38.22 -13.99 13.49
CA THR A 81 38.14 -13.11 12.33
C THR A 81 36.67 -12.77 12.16
N ALA A 82 36.38 -11.46 12.10
CA ALA A 82 35.02 -10.95 12.00
C ALA A 82 34.26 -11.57 10.81
N LEU A 83 32.95 -11.69 10.94
CA LEU A 83 32.10 -12.27 9.91
C LEU A 83 32.27 -11.50 8.59
N THR A 84 32.40 -12.24 7.49
CA THR A 84 32.50 -11.65 6.16
C THR A 84 31.18 -11.01 5.75
N LYS A 85 31.23 -10.05 4.80
CA LYS A 85 30.04 -9.36 4.29
C LYS A 85 28.99 -10.33 3.73
N THR A 86 29.43 -11.38 3.05
CA THR A 86 28.53 -12.40 2.48
C THR A 86 27.87 -13.22 3.59
N GLU A 87 28.61 -13.63 4.62
CA GLU A 87 28.03 -14.34 5.77
C GLU A 87 27.00 -13.48 6.51
N LYS A 88 27.27 -12.17 6.66
CA LYS A 88 26.31 -11.24 7.26
C LYS A 88 25.03 -11.13 6.45
N GLN A 89 25.12 -11.11 5.11
CA GLN A 89 23.95 -11.09 4.23
C GLN A 89 23.14 -12.40 4.33
N GLU A 90 23.81 -13.55 4.34
CA GLU A 90 23.16 -14.85 4.51
C GLU A 90 22.44 -14.95 5.85
N LEU A 91 23.07 -14.49 6.93
CA LEU A 91 22.48 -14.48 8.27
C LEU A 91 21.30 -13.51 8.37
N VAL A 92 21.36 -12.33 7.72
CA VAL A 92 20.21 -11.43 7.61
C VAL A 92 19.06 -12.09 6.83
N GLN A 93 19.37 -12.80 5.73
CA GLN A 93 18.35 -13.52 4.96
C GLN A 93 17.69 -14.60 5.82
N GLN A 94 18.49 -15.48 6.44
CA GLN A 94 18.01 -16.54 7.33
C GLN A 94 17.16 -15.99 8.48
N GLN A 95 17.62 -14.90 9.10
CA GLN A 95 16.89 -14.27 10.20
C GLN A 95 15.58 -13.63 9.71
N SER A 96 15.56 -13.05 8.50
CA SER A 96 14.32 -12.51 7.95
C SER A 96 13.31 -13.61 7.63
N GLU A 97 13.77 -14.74 7.07
CA GLU A 97 12.93 -15.90 6.78
C GLU A 97 12.38 -16.53 8.06
N SER A 98 13.19 -16.64 9.12
CA SER A 98 12.73 -17.15 10.43
C SER A 98 11.68 -16.24 11.07
N MET A 99 11.71 -14.94 10.77
CA MET A 99 10.69 -13.98 11.15
C MET A 99 9.45 -13.97 10.21
N GLY A 100 9.44 -14.80 9.17
CA GLY A 100 8.38 -14.81 8.15
C GLY A 100 8.38 -13.59 7.23
N ILE A 101 9.52 -12.90 7.12
CA ILE A 101 9.72 -11.71 6.31
C ILE A 101 10.52 -12.10 5.07
N THR A 102 9.98 -11.82 3.89
CA THR A 102 10.72 -11.96 2.64
C THR A 102 11.36 -10.63 2.28
N LEU A 103 12.68 -10.54 2.41
CA LEU A 103 13.46 -9.40 1.94
C LEU A 103 13.93 -9.64 0.50
N ASN A 104 14.06 -8.57 -0.28
CA ASN A 104 14.76 -8.66 -1.57
C ASN A 104 16.27 -8.52 -1.35
N GLU A 105 17.06 -8.85 -2.37
CA GLU A 105 18.52 -8.83 -2.29
C GLU A 105 19.09 -7.45 -1.89
N GLN A 106 18.48 -6.36 -2.37
CA GLN A 106 18.93 -5.00 -2.02
C GLN A 106 18.66 -4.66 -0.55
N ASP A 107 17.51 -5.10 -0.01
CA ASP A 107 17.17 -4.91 1.40
C ASP A 107 18.14 -5.67 2.31
N VAL A 108 18.46 -6.91 1.96
CA VAL A 108 19.44 -7.75 2.67
C VAL A 108 20.81 -7.08 2.68
N ILE A 109 21.27 -6.59 1.52
CA ILE A 109 22.55 -5.87 1.41
C ILE A 109 22.53 -4.61 2.28
N ALA A 110 21.45 -3.83 2.25
CA ALA A 110 21.33 -2.60 3.02
C ALA A 110 21.32 -2.86 4.53
N ILE A 111 20.58 -3.88 4.98
CA ILE A 111 20.51 -4.28 6.39
C ILE A 111 21.88 -4.80 6.86
N ALA A 112 22.49 -5.73 6.12
CA ALA A 112 23.80 -6.29 6.46
C ALA A 112 24.93 -5.25 6.43
N SER A 113 24.78 -4.16 5.68
CA SER A 113 25.77 -3.07 5.67
C SER A 113 25.64 -2.12 6.87
N ASN A 114 24.54 -2.19 7.63
CA ASN A 114 24.31 -1.37 8.83
C ASN A 114 24.75 -2.06 10.14
N SER A 115 25.21 -3.31 10.07
CA SER A 115 25.72 -4.05 11.23
C SER A 115 27.12 -3.62 11.64
N ASP A 116 27.48 -3.82 12.90
CA ASP A 116 28.85 -3.63 13.39
C ASP A 116 29.85 -4.54 12.63
N GLU A 117 30.95 -3.96 12.15
CA GLU A 117 32.00 -4.68 11.43
C GLU A 117 32.71 -5.70 12.31
N GLN A 118 32.70 -5.53 13.64
CA GLN A 118 33.53 -6.31 14.58
C GLN A 118 32.89 -7.59 15.12
N ILE A 119 31.62 -7.86 14.80
CA ILE A 119 30.95 -9.07 15.31
C ILE A 119 31.51 -10.31 14.58
N ALA A 120 32.23 -11.13 15.35
CA ALA A 120 32.76 -12.42 14.92
C ALA A 120 31.81 -13.59 15.26
N ASP A 121 30.94 -13.42 16.27
CA ASP A 121 29.98 -14.44 16.69
C ASP A 121 28.69 -14.37 15.87
N ARG A 122 28.36 -15.49 15.22
CA ARG A 122 27.14 -15.66 14.41
C ARG A 122 25.87 -15.53 15.24
N VAL A 123 25.86 -16.00 16.49
CA VAL A 123 24.68 -15.92 17.36
C VAL A 123 24.42 -14.48 17.77
N ALA A 124 25.47 -13.76 18.19
CA ALA A 124 25.39 -12.33 18.47
C ALA A 124 24.92 -11.54 17.24
N PHE A 125 25.40 -11.89 16.05
CA PHE A 125 24.98 -11.25 14.81
C PHE A 125 23.50 -11.51 14.49
N LEU A 126 22.97 -12.71 14.71
CA LEU A 126 21.55 -12.99 14.42
C LEU A 126 20.59 -12.16 15.29
N GLU A 127 20.92 -11.94 16.57
CA GLU A 127 20.14 -11.03 17.43
C GLU A 127 20.26 -9.57 16.99
N GLU A 128 21.44 -9.12 16.55
CA GLU A 128 21.60 -7.79 15.95
C GLU A 128 20.79 -7.67 14.65
N ALA A 129 20.89 -8.66 13.77
CA ALA A 129 20.20 -8.71 12.48
C ALA A 129 18.68 -8.60 12.66
N LYS A 130 18.11 -9.26 13.68
CA LYS A 130 16.69 -9.10 14.05
C LYS A 130 16.33 -7.65 14.37
N GLY A 131 17.19 -6.96 15.14
CA GLY A 131 17.05 -5.54 15.45
C GLY A 131 17.12 -4.67 14.19
N LEU A 132 18.13 -4.90 13.34
CA LEU A 132 18.35 -4.16 12.09
C LEU A 132 17.20 -4.36 11.09
N ILE A 133 16.70 -5.59 10.93
CA ILE A 133 15.52 -5.90 10.10
C ILE A 133 14.30 -5.14 10.61
N THR A 134 14.05 -5.18 11.93
CA THR A 134 12.91 -4.49 12.54
C THR A 134 13.00 -2.98 12.33
N GLN A 135 14.19 -2.39 12.52
CA GLN A 135 14.43 -0.97 12.30
C GLN A 135 14.26 -0.58 10.83
N TYR A 136 14.80 -1.39 9.92
CA TYR A 136 14.66 -1.17 8.48
C TYR A 136 13.20 -1.14 8.05
N LEU A 137 12.40 -2.12 8.48
CA LEU A 137 10.98 -2.17 8.19
C LEU A 137 10.20 -1.01 8.83
N ALA A 138 10.52 -0.64 10.07
CA ALA A 138 9.92 0.52 10.71
C ALA A 138 10.18 1.81 9.94
N ASN A 139 11.41 2.01 9.47
CA ASN A 139 11.80 3.15 8.64
C ASN A 139 11.06 3.14 7.30
N GLN A 140 10.95 1.98 6.64
CA GLN A 140 10.18 1.85 5.39
C GLN A 140 8.71 2.24 5.60
N VAL A 141 8.08 1.73 6.66
CA VAL A 141 6.68 2.07 6.99
C VAL A 141 6.52 3.57 7.23
N ASN A 142 7.46 4.20 7.95
CA ASN A 142 7.42 5.65 8.18
C ASN A 142 7.59 6.44 6.88
N ASN A 143 8.53 6.06 6.01
CA ASN A 143 8.71 6.67 4.69
C ASN A 143 7.43 6.56 3.84
N TYR A 144 6.77 5.40 3.82
CA TYR A 144 5.50 5.23 3.12
C TYR A 144 4.38 6.09 3.71
N ARG A 145 4.32 6.23 5.03
CA ARG A 145 3.35 7.12 5.71
C ARG A 145 3.58 8.57 5.36
N GLU A 146 4.82 9.04 5.42
CA GLU A 146 5.19 10.41 5.06
C GLU A 146 4.87 10.73 3.60
N ARG A 147 5.25 9.83 2.68
CA ARG A 147 4.94 9.99 1.26
C ARG A 147 3.43 9.98 0.98
N SER A 148 2.68 9.14 1.69
CA SER A 148 1.23 9.11 1.60
C SER A 148 0.60 10.41 2.13
N ALA A 149 1.10 10.95 3.24
CA ALA A 149 0.66 12.24 3.78
C ALA A 149 0.97 13.40 2.81
N GLN A 150 2.14 13.38 2.16
CA GLN A 150 2.51 14.35 1.13
C GLN A 150 1.53 14.32 -0.05
N VAL A 151 1.27 13.13 -0.61
CA VAL A 151 0.33 12.98 -1.74
C VAL A 151 -1.08 13.44 -1.37
N LEU A 152 -1.54 13.15 -0.15
CA LEU A 152 -2.82 13.67 0.35
C LEU A 152 -2.81 15.20 0.47
N GLY A 153 -1.69 15.80 0.87
CA GLY A 153 -1.50 17.25 0.85
C GLY A 153 -1.64 17.83 -0.55
N GLU A 154 -0.92 17.29 -1.52
CA GLU A 154 -0.96 17.72 -2.92
C GLU A 154 -2.38 17.61 -3.52
N ILE A 155 -3.11 16.53 -3.20
CA ILE A 155 -4.52 16.37 -3.62
C ILE A 155 -5.40 17.46 -3.00
N ASN A 156 -5.23 17.74 -1.71
CA ASN A 156 -6.02 18.78 -1.03
C ASN A 156 -5.74 20.17 -1.62
N ASP A 157 -4.49 20.47 -1.99
CA ASP A 157 -4.12 21.73 -2.62
C ASP A 157 -4.82 21.88 -3.98
N VAL A 158 -4.78 20.84 -4.82
CA VAL A 158 -5.48 20.84 -6.12
C VAL A 158 -6.98 21.02 -5.95
N VAL A 159 -7.60 20.35 -4.97
CA VAL A 159 -9.03 20.48 -4.67
C VAL A 159 -9.38 21.89 -4.20
N SER A 160 -8.57 22.46 -3.31
CA SER A 160 -8.72 23.84 -2.81
C SER A 160 -8.62 24.86 -3.95
N ASP A 161 -7.62 24.70 -4.82
CA ASP A 161 -7.42 25.58 -5.98
C ASP A 161 -8.60 25.51 -6.95
N ALA A 162 -9.12 24.30 -7.23
CA ALA A 162 -10.31 24.13 -8.06
C ALA A 162 -11.54 24.81 -7.43
N GLN A 163 -11.75 24.67 -6.13
CA GLN A 163 -12.85 25.35 -5.42
C GLN A 163 -12.72 26.88 -5.48
N ASN A 164 -11.50 27.40 -5.34
CA ASN A 164 -11.22 28.83 -5.45
C ASN A 164 -11.51 29.35 -6.87
N GLN A 165 -11.09 28.60 -7.90
CA GLN A 165 -11.37 28.95 -9.30
C GLN A 165 -12.88 28.96 -9.59
N ILE A 166 -13.62 27.95 -9.13
CA ILE A 166 -15.08 27.91 -9.26
C ILE A 166 -15.72 29.13 -8.61
N SER A 167 -15.32 29.47 -7.38
CA SER A 167 -15.85 30.65 -6.68
C SER A 167 -15.56 31.96 -7.44
N GLN A 168 -14.40 32.08 -8.08
CA GLN A 168 -14.07 33.24 -8.91
C GLN A 168 -14.92 33.31 -10.18
N ILE A 169 -15.14 32.17 -10.84
CA ILE A 169 -16.01 32.07 -12.01
C ILE A 169 -17.44 32.48 -11.63
N ASP A 170 -17.99 31.95 -10.55
CA ASP A 170 -19.34 32.30 -10.08
C ASP A 170 -19.49 33.80 -9.80
N LYS A 171 -18.49 34.42 -9.16
CA LYS A 171 -18.45 35.86 -8.95
C LYS A 171 -18.43 36.62 -10.27
N GLY A 172 -17.60 36.20 -11.22
CA GLY A 172 -17.50 36.80 -12.55
C GLY A 172 -18.82 36.72 -13.33
N ILE A 173 -19.48 35.56 -13.33
CA ILE A 173 -20.78 35.35 -13.97
C ILE A 173 -21.84 36.27 -13.35
N ASN A 174 -21.94 36.31 -12.02
CA ASN A 174 -22.93 37.14 -11.33
C ASN A 174 -22.72 38.64 -11.60
N GLN A 175 -21.47 39.09 -11.65
CA GLN A 175 -21.15 40.47 -12.02
C GLN A 175 -21.53 40.77 -13.48
N GLY A 176 -21.17 39.88 -14.42
CA GLY A 176 -21.52 40.03 -15.83
C GLY A 176 -23.03 40.07 -16.07
N LEU A 177 -23.79 39.17 -15.43
CA LEU A 177 -25.26 39.16 -15.52
C LEU A 177 -25.87 40.44 -14.94
N SER A 178 -25.35 40.92 -13.81
CA SER A 178 -25.81 42.18 -13.19
C SER A 178 -25.57 43.38 -14.11
N GLN A 179 -24.42 43.43 -14.79
CA GLN A 179 -24.11 44.48 -15.78
C GLN A 179 -25.03 44.41 -17.00
N ILE A 180 -25.30 43.20 -17.53
CA ILE A 180 -26.24 43.00 -18.65
C ILE A 180 -27.63 43.48 -18.27
N LEU A 181 -28.14 43.08 -17.10
CA LEU A 181 -29.46 43.51 -16.62
C LEU A 181 -29.53 45.03 -16.45
N GLY A 182 -28.47 45.64 -15.89
CA GLY A 182 -28.36 47.09 -15.78
C GLY A 182 -28.38 47.80 -17.14
N GLY A 183 -27.61 47.28 -18.12
CA GLY A 183 -27.59 47.79 -19.49
C GLY A 183 -28.95 47.67 -20.18
N MET A 184 -29.63 46.53 -20.03
CA MET A 184 -30.98 46.33 -20.56
C MET A 184 -31.98 47.33 -19.97
N ALA A 185 -31.93 47.57 -18.66
CA ALA A 185 -32.79 48.55 -18.00
C ALA A 185 -32.52 49.98 -18.50
N ALA A 186 -31.26 50.34 -18.68
CA ALA A 186 -30.87 51.63 -19.24
C ALA A 186 -31.38 51.81 -20.68
N THR A 187 -31.18 50.82 -21.55
CA THR A 187 -31.69 50.82 -22.93
C THR A 187 -33.23 50.92 -22.96
N ALA A 188 -33.94 50.20 -22.09
CA ALA A 188 -35.39 50.29 -22.01
C ALA A 188 -35.87 51.70 -21.61
N SER A 189 -35.20 52.32 -20.64
CA SER A 189 -35.48 53.71 -20.22
C SER A 189 -35.24 54.70 -21.36
N GLU A 190 -34.11 54.57 -22.07
CA GLU A 190 -33.77 55.41 -23.22
C GLU A 190 -34.82 55.30 -24.33
N ARG A 191 -35.20 54.07 -24.71
CA ARG A 191 -36.27 53.83 -25.70
C ARG A 191 -37.59 54.49 -25.30
N LYS A 192 -37.96 54.41 -24.03
CA LYS A 192 -39.17 55.07 -23.51
C LYS A 192 -39.07 56.59 -23.62
N SER A 193 -37.91 57.17 -23.30
CA SER A 193 -37.63 58.60 -23.44
C SER A 193 -37.74 59.06 -24.90
N ILE A 194 -37.08 58.34 -25.83
CA ILE A 194 -37.15 58.60 -27.27
C ILE A 194 -38.60 58.55 -27.76
N LYS A 195 -39.35 57.49 -27.42
CA LYS A 195 -40.75 57.35 -27.81
C LYS A 195 -41.61 58.51 -27.30
N LYS A 196 -41.40 58.94 -26.04
CA LYS A 196 -42.10 60.10 -25.46
C LYS A 196 -41.77 61.38 -26.22
N ALA A 197 -40.48 61.62 -26.51
CA ALA A 197 -40.04 62.78 -27.28
C ALA A 197 -40.67 62.81 -28.69
N SER A 198 -40.69 61.68 -29.39
CA SER A 198 -41.32 61.56 -30.70
C SER A 198 -42.83 61.83 -30.65
N LEU A 199 -43.54 61.30 -29.64
CA LEU A 199 -44.97 61.58 -29.45
C LEU A 199 -45.23 63.07 -29.17
N THR A 200 -44.40 63.72 -28.37
CA THR A 200 -44.50 65.17 -28.13
C THR A 200 -44.34 65.96 -29.42
N ARG A 201 -43.34 65.62 -30.25
CA ARG A 201 -43.12 66.28 -31.56
C ARG A 201 -44.30 66.07 -32.51
N LEU A 202 -44.83 64.85 -32.59
CA LEU A 202 -46.01 64.55 -33.42
C LEU A 202 -47.25 65.34 -32.97
N ARG A 203 -47.49 65.44 -31.65
CA ARG A 203 -48.60 66.23 -31.12
C ARG A 203 -48.48 67.71 -31.46
N ALA A 204 -47.27 68.28 -31.33
CA ALA A 204 -47.01 69.67 -31.70
C ALA A 204 -47.24 69.91 -33.21
N ALA A 205 -46.86 68.96 -34.06
CA ALA A 205 -47.08 69.05 -35.50
C ALA A 205 -48.57 68.94 -35.90
N LEU A 206 -49.36 68.13 -35.18
CA LEU A 206 -50.78 67.93 -35.45
C LEU A 206 -51.69 69.05 -34.93
N ASN A 207 -51.25 69.79 -33.91
CA ASN A 207 -51.97 70.96 -33.37
C ASN A 207 -51.09 72.22 -33.44
N PRO A 208 -50.83 72.77 -34.64
CA PRO A 208 -49.91 73.90 -34.81
C PRO A 208 -50.48 75.27 -34.36
N GLY A 209 -51.69 75.32 -33.77
CA GLY A 209 -52.39 76.59 -33.51
C GLY A 209 -53.43 76.56 -32.39
N ASN A 210 -52.99 76.24 -31.17
CA ASN A 210 -53.60 76.71 -29.92
C ASN A 210 -52.52 77.39 -29.08
#